data_AF-A0AAN8FM08-F1
#
_entry.id   AF-A0AAN8FM08-F1
#
_cell.length_a   1.000
_cell.length_b   1.000
_cell.length_c   1.000
_cell.angle_alpha   90.00
_cell.angle_beta   90.00
_cell.angle_gamma   90.00
#
_symmetry.space_group_name_H-M   'P 1'
#
loop_
_entity.id
_entity.type
_entity.pdbx_description
1 polymer ?
#
loop_
_entity_poly.entity_id
_entity_poly.type
_entity_poly.pdbx_seq_one_letter_code
_entity_poly.pdbx_strand_id
1 'polypeptide(L)'
;LELFQAPTENAQTMFTILRRVRGSKNPVVVHCSAGVGRSGTLVALEMCLMTVANTRPIDIHSIVTSLRRCRALAVQSFEQYLSLYKLVLQFAQQNGCISTEQLENFYRIMQATIATQTT
;
A
#
# COMPACT_ATOMS: atom_id res chain seq x y z
N LEU A 1 13.19 16.45 -4.96
CA LEU A 1 12.90 15.93 -3.60
C LEU A 1 11.39 15.69 -3.37
N GLU A 2 10.58 15.54 -4.42
CA GLU A 2 9.10 15.48 -4.33
C GLU A 2 8.49 14.17 -4.87
N LEU A 3 9.30 13.30 -5.49
CA LEU A 3 8.85 12.11 -6.21
C LEU A 3 8.27 10.98 -5.34
N PHE A 4 8.52 11.01 -4.02
CA PHE A 4 7.93 10.06 -3.06
C PHE A 4 7.04 10.75 -2.02
N GLN A 5 6.47 11.90 -2.36
CA GLN A 5 5.30 12.42 -1.66
C GLN A 5 4.04 11.73 -2.16
N ALA A 6 4.00 10.39 -2.13
CA ALA A 6 2.73 9.69 -2.27
C ALA A 6 1.81 10.21 -1.14
N PRO A 7 0.61 10.74 -1.45
CA PRO A 7 -0.22 11.46 -0.50
C PRO A 7 -0.64 10.48 0.60
N THR A 8 0.04 10.61 1.74
CA THR A 8 -0.19 9.80 2.94
C THR A 8 0.02 10.71 4.13
N GLU A 9 -0.57 11.91 4.08
CA GLU A 9 -0.59 12.83 5.23
C GLU A 9 -1.26 12.20 6.46
N ASN A 10 -1.94 11.05 6.30
CA ASN A 10 -2.43 10.29 7.44
C ASN A 10 -2.54 8.76 7.20
N ALA A 11 -1.41 8.06 7.07
CA ALA A 11 -1.37 6.60 7.02
C ALA A 11 -2.16 5.94 8.17
N GLN A 12 -2.14 6.58 9.34
CA GLN A 12 -2.86 6.10 10.52
C GLN A 12 -4.37 6.06 10.34
N THR A 13 -4.95 7.01 9.62
CA THR A 13 -6.38 7.00 9.31
C THR A 13 -6.75 5.76 8.50
N MET A 14 -5.95 5.39 7.49
CA MET A 14 -6.22 4.19 6.69
C MET A 14 -6.13 2.92 7.53
N PHE A 15 -5.09 2.75 8.34
CA PHE A 15 -4.97 1.60 9.24
C PHE A 15 -6.11 1.54 10.26
N THR A 16 -6.52 2.70 10.79
CA THR A 16 -7.64 2.80 11.75
C THR A 16 -8.95 2.37 11.13
N ILE A 17 -9.25 2.83 9.90
CA ILE A 17 -10.44 2.42 9.15
C ILE A 17 -10.41 0.90 8.92
N LEU A 18 -9.30 0.37 8.39
CA LEU A 18 -9.14 -1.07 8.14
C LEU A 18 -9.32 -1.90 9.41
N ARG A 19 -8.69 -1.50 10.52
CA ARG A 19 -8.86 -2.15 11.82
C ARG A 19 -10.32 -2.17 12.27
N ARG A 20 -11.05 -1.08 12.06
CA ARG A 20 -12.47 -0.98 12.46
C ARG A 20 -13.37 -1.87 11.61
N VAL A 21 -13.14 -1.94 10.30
CA VAL A 21 -14.00 -2.73 9.40
C VAL A 21 -13.74 -4.23 9.47
N ARG A 22 -12.53 -4.67 9.88
CA ARG A 22 -12.21 -6.10 10.09
C ARG A 22 -13.11 -6.80 11.12
N GLY A 23 -13.71 -6.05 12.05
CA GLY A 23 -14.68 -6.58 13.01
C GLY A 23 -16.09 -6.75 12.45
N SER A 24 -16.37 -6.33 11.22
CA SER A 24 -17.69 -6.45 10.59
C SER A 24 -18.01 -7.90 10.27
N LYS A 25 -19.21 -8.36 10.64
CA LYS A 25 -19.77 -9.65 10.21
C LYS A 25 -20.48 -9.55 8.85
N ASN A 26 -20.68 -8.33 8.34
CA ASN A 26 -21.34 -8.06 7.07
C ASN A 26 -20.31 -7.69 5.99
N PRO A 27 -20.60 -7.96 4.71
CA PRO A 27 -19.80 -7.47 3.60
C PRO A 27 -19.56 -5.96 3.70
N VAL A 28 -18.31 -5.54 3.46
CA VAL A 28 -17.91 -4.13 3.51
C VAL A 28 -17.91 -3.56 2.10
N VAL A 29 -18.68 -2.50 1.90
CA VAL A 29 -18.70 -1.75 0.63
C VAL A 29 -17.65 -0.66 0.66
N VAL A 30 -16.72 -0.68 -0.30
CA VAL A 30 -15.72 0.38 -0.49
C VAL A 30 -15.98 1.05 -1.82
N HIS A 31 -16.24 2.37 -1.81
CA HIS A 31 -16.44 3.14 -3.03
C HIS A 31 -15.68 4.47 -3.00
N CYS A 32 -15.53 5.08 -4.16
CA CYS A 32 -15.06 6.44 -4.31
C CYS A 32 -15.94 7.12 -5.37
N SER A 33 -15.38 7.82 -6.36
CA SER A 33 -16.14 8.30 -7.52
C SER A 33 -16.33 7.15 -8.53
N ALA A 34 -15.28 6.78 -9.27
CA ALA A 34 -15.34 5.66 -10.22
C ALA A 34 -15.20 4.25 -9.59
N GLY A 35 -14.87 4.17 -8.29
CA GLY A 35 -14.70 2.90 -7.58
C GLY A 35 -13.53 2.05 -8.09
N VAL A 36 -12.44 2.69 -8.55
CA VAL A 36 -11.23 1.99 -9.06
C VAL A 36 -9.93 2.49 -8.43
N GLY A 37 -9.72 3.81 -8.34
CA GLY A 37 -8.49 4.41 -7.78
C GLY A 37 -8.40 4.23 -6.25
N ARG A 38 -8.88 5.24 -5.50
CA ARG A 38 -8.85 5.22 -4.01
C ARG A 38 -9.45 3.95 -3.38
N SER A 39 -10.56 3.46 -3.93
CA SER A 39 -11.19 2.21 -3.46
C SER A 39 -10.29 1.01 -3.70
N GLY A 40 -9.72 0.89 -4.90
CA GLY A 40 -8.79 -0.19 -5.23
C GLY A 40 -7.52 -0.12 -4.37
N THR A 41 -6.99 1.08 -4.10
CA THR A 41 -5.84 1.27 -3.20
C THR A 41 -6.15 0.80 -1.79
N LEU A 42 -7.32 1.14 -1.21
CA LEU A 42 -7.68 0.71 0.13
C LEU A 42 -7.85 -0.82 0.22
N VAL A 43 -8.49 -1.43 -0.79
CA VAL A 43 -8.66 -2.89 -0.85
C VAL A 43 -7.32 -3.59 -1.05
N ALA A 44 -6.47 -3.10 -1.96
CA ALA A 44 -5.13 -3.64 -2.17
C ALA A 44 -4.27 -3.54 -0.90
N LEU A 45 -4.36 -2.42 -0.16
CA LEU A 45 -3.68 -2.27 1.12
C LEU A 45 -4.13 -3.33 2.11
N GLU A 46 -5.44 -3.58 2.24
CA GLU A 46 -5.96 -4.62 3.12
C GLU A 46 -5.42 -6.01 2.75
N MET A 47 -5.42 -6.35 1.46
CA MET A 47 -4.83 -7.60 0.96
C MET A 47 -3.33 -7.71 1.33
N CYS A 48 -2.58 -6.61 1.19
CA CYS A 48 -1.18 -6.54 1.58
C CYS A 48 -0.99 -6.79 3.08
N LEU A 49 -1.75 -6.07 3.93
CA LEU A 49 -1.63 -6.17 5.39
C LEU A 49 -2.01 -7.57 5.90
N MET A 50 -3.04 -8.19 5.30
CA MET A 50 -3.41 -9.58 5.61
C MET A 50 -2.31 -10.57 5.18
N THR A 51 -1.60 -10.30 4.08
CA THR A 51 -0.47 -11.14 3.63
C THR A 51 0.69 -11.08 4.64
N VAL A 52 1.04 -9.86 5.08
CA VAL A 52 2.08 -9.64 6.11
C VAL A 52 1.69 -10.27 7.44
N ALA A 53 0.42 -10.11 7.88
CA ALA A 53 -0.08 -10.69 9.13
C ALA A 53 -0.03 -12.23 9.13
N ASN A 54 -0.14 -12.86 7.96
CA ASN A 54 0.01 -14.31 7.79
C ASN A 54 1.46 -14.75 7.56
N THR A 55 2.44 -13.89 7.85
CA THR A 55 3.89 -14.12 7.71
C THR A 55 4.32 -14.61 6.32
N ARG A 56 3.58 -14.21 5.27
CA ARG A 56 3.89 -14.58 3.88
C ARG A 56 4.70 -13.48 3.19
N PRO A 57 5.60 -13.85 2.26
CA PRO A 57 6.26 -12.87 1.40
C PRO A 57 5.20 -12.11 0.62
N ILE A 58 5.36 -10.78 0.59
CA ILE A 58 4.43 -9.90 -0.08
C ILE A 58 4.94 -9.56 -1.49
N ASP A 59 4.06 -9.71 -2.47
CA ASP A 59 4.25 -9.21 -3.83
C ASP A 59 3.08 -8.27 -4.18
N ILE A 60 3.35 -6.97 -4.09
CA ILE A 60 2.36 -5.92 -4.34
C ILE A 60 1.91 -5.93 -5.80
N HIS A 61 2.79 -6.26 -6.75
CA HIS A 61 2.43 -6.34 -8.17
C HIS A 61 1.42 -7.47 -8.41
N SER A 62 1.69 -8.64 -7.85
CA SER A 62 0.77 -9.78 -7.94
C SER A 62 -0.58 -9.51 -7.26
N ILE A 63 -0.59 -8.83 -6.11
CA ILE A 63 -1.82 -8.41 -5.43
C ILE A 63 -2.65 -7.47 -6.30
N VAL A 64 -2.04 -6.42 -6.85
CA VAL A 64 -2.75 -5.44 -7.69
C VAL A 64 -3.21 -6.09 -9.00
N THR A 65 -2.41 -6.96 -9.60
CA THR A 65 -2.79 -7.72 -10.80
C THR A 65 -3.97 -8.63 -10.53
N SER A 66 -3.97 -9.34 -9.40
CA SER A 66 -5.11 -10.16 -8.96
C SER A 66 -6.36 -9.32 -8.75
N LEU A 67 -6.25 -8.19 -8.05
CA LEU A 67 -7.37 -7.28 -7.82
C LEU A 67 -7.94 -6.73 -9.14
N ARG A 68 -7.08 -6.42 -10.12
CA ARG A 68 -7.49 -5.95 -11.46
C ARG A 68 -8.27 -6.99 -12.27
N ARG A 69 -8.10 -8.29 -11.99
CA ARG A 69 -8.93 -9.35 -12.58
C ARG A 69 -10.37 -9.32 -12.05
N CYS A 70 -10.57 -8.86 -10.81
CA CYS A 70 -11.90 -8.72 -10.21
C CYS A 70 -12.52 -7.34 -10.45
N ARG A 71 -11.70 -6.29 -10.57
CA ARG A 71 -12.12 -4.90 -10.81
C ARG A 71 -11.11 -4.19 -11.70
N ALA A 72 -11.44 -4.04 -12.97
CA ALA A 72 -10.57 -3.39 -13.96
C ALA A 72 -10.10 -2.01 -13.47
N LEU A 73 -8.83 -1.68 -13.77
CA LEU A 73 -8.18 -0.41 -13.43
C LEU A 73 -8.05 -0.12 -11.92
N ALA A 74 -8.25 -1.12 -11.05
CA ALA A 74 -7.98 -0.96 -9.62
C ALA A 74 -6.54 -0.47 -9.38
N VAL A 75 -6.38 0.50 -8.47
CA VAL A 75 -5.12 1.25 -8.27
C VAL A 75 -4.73 1.95 -9.57
N GLN A 76 -5.36 3.09 -9.81
CA GLN A 76 -5.44 3.72 -11.12
C GLN A 76 -4.18 4.52 -11.49
N SER A 77 -3.50 5.10 -10.50
CA SER A 77 -2.32 5.94 -10.73
C SER A 77 -1.05 5.34 -10.15
N PHE A 78 0.10 5.80 -10.63
CA PHE A 78 1.39 5.36 -10.13
C PHE A 78 1.62 5.77 -8.67
N GLU A 79 1.16 6.95 -8.26
CA GLU A 79 1.25 7.44 -6.89
C GLU A 79 0.42 6.58 -5.92
N GLN A 80 -0.74 6.09 -6.38
CA GLN A 80 -1.56 5.13 -5.64
C GLN A 80 -0.89 3.76 -5.51
N TYR A 81 -0.08 3.37 -6.48
CA TYR A 81 0.69 2.15 -6.43
C TYR A 81 1.89 2.29 -5.48
N LEU A 82 2.65 3.39 -5.57
CA LEU A 82 3.74 3.70 -4.65
C LEU A 82 3.27 3.85 -3.20
N SER A 83 2.08 4.40 -2.97
CA SER A 83 1.54 4.52 -1.62
C SER A 83 1.35 3.16 -0.95
N LEU A 84 1.04 2.09 -1.70
CA LEU A 84 0.98 0.73 -1.14
C LEU A 84 2.32 0.30 -0.55
N TYR A 85 3.44 0.50 -1.26
CA TYR A 85 4.78 0.18 -0.76
C TYR A 85 5.07 0.97 0.52
N LYS A 86 4.83 2.28 0.49
CA LYS A 86 5.05 3.16 1.65
C LYS A 86 4.27 2.70 2.87
N LEU A 87 2.98 2.40 2.70
CA LEU A 87 2.08 1.99 3.79
C LEU A 87 2.44 0.62 4.34
N VAL A 88 2.78 -0.34 3.48
CA VAL A 88 3.24 -1.67 3.92
C VAL A 88 4.52 -1.55 4.75
N LEU A 89 5.50 -0.77 4.29
CA LEU A 89 6.74 -0.54 5.02
C LEU A 89 6.48 0.15 6.38
N GLN A 90 5.62 1.17 6.41
CA GLN A 90 5.22 1.81 7.67
C GLN A 90 4.53 0.82 8.63
N PHE A 91 3.64 -0.02 8.12
CA PHE A 91 2.99 -1.05 8.93
C PHE A 91 4.01 -2.07 9.47
N ALA A 92 4.93 -2.54 8.61
CA ALA A 92 5.99 -3.45 9.01
C ALA A 92 6.88 -2.85 10.10
N GLN A 93 7.26 -1.57 9.98
CA GLN A 93 8.04 -0.88 11.00
C GLN A 93 7.27 -0.76 12.33
N GLN A 94 5.99 -0.36 12.29
CA GLN A 94 5.14 -0.20 13.49
C GLN A 94 4.90 -1.51 14.23
N ASN A 95 4.96 -2.64 13.54
CA ASN A 95 4.80 -3.98 14.13
C ASN A 95 6.16 -4.67 14.40
N GLY A 96 7.27 -3.95 14.29
CA GLY A 96 8.61 -4.48 14.59
C GLY A 96 9.12 -5.52 13.59
N CYS A 97 8.51 -5.63 12.40
CA CYS A 97 8.95 -6.55 11.35
C CYS A 97 10.22 -6.07 10.64
N ILE A 98 10.46 -4.75 10.64
CA ILE A 98 11.66 -4.12 10.08
C ILE A 98 12.17 -3.02 11.03
N SER A 99 13.49 -2.83 11.06
CA SER A 99 14.12 -1.73 11.81
C SER A 99 14.05 -0.40 11.04
N THR A 100 14.20 0.71 11.75
CA THR A 100 14.31 2.05 11.15
C THR A 100 15.48 2.12 10.16
N GLU A 101 16.62 1.50 10.48
CA GLU A 101 17.79 1.45 9.60
C GLU A 101 17.50 0.70 8.29
N GLN A 102 16.80 -0.45 8.37
CA GLN A 102 16.38 -1.20 7.18
C GLN A 102 15.45 -0.37 6.29
N LEU A 103 14.53 0.37 6.91
CA LEU A 103 13.62 1.26 6.20
C LEU A 103 14.34 2.43 5.52
N GLU A 104 15.25 3.09 6.23
CA GLU A 104 16.08 4.18 5.69
C GLU A 104 16.96 3.69 4.54
N ASN A 105 17.58 2.51 4.69
CA ASN A 105 18.38 1.91 3.64
C ASN A 105 17.55 1.57 2.40
N PHE A 106 16.33 1.05 2.58
CA PHE A 106 15.40 0.82 1.47
C PHE A 106 15.11 2.12 0.72
N TYR A 107 14.76 3.20 1.43
CA TYR A 107 14.48 4.49 0.80
C TYR A 107 15.71 5.05 0.08
N ARG A 108 16.90 4.92 0.66
CA ARG A 108 18.16 5.36 0.05
C ARG A 108 18.43 4.63 -1.27
N ILE A 109 18.31 3.29 -1.28
CA ILE A 109 18.52 2.48 -2.49
C ILE A 109 17.51 2.86 -3.56
N MET A 110 16.23 2.94 -3.19
CA MET A 110 15.16 3.30 -4.12
C MET A 110 15.39 4.68 -4.75
N GLN A 111 15.83 5.67 -3.97
CA GLN A 111 16.18 7.00 -4.47
C GLN A 111 17.35 6.97 -5.46
N ALA A 112 18.40 6.21 -5.15
CA ALA A 112 19.54 6.03 -6.05
C ALA A 112 19.10 5.38 -7.37
N THR A 113 18.28 4.33 -7.32
CA THR A 113 17.76 3.64 -8.50
C THR A 113 16.90 4.55 -9.37
N ILE A 114 16.01 5.35 -8.77
CA ILE A 114 15.17 6.30 -9.51
C ILE A 114 16.06 7.36 -10.20
N ALA A 115 17.06 7.91 -9.49
CA ALA A 115 17.95 8.91 -10.07
C ALA A 115 18.72 8.38 -11.29
N THR A 116 19.16 7.13 -11.26
CA THR A 116 19.89 6.48 -12.36
C THR A 116 19.05 6.17 -13.60
N GLN A 117 17.72 6.11 -13.49
CA GLN A 117 16.83 5.82 -14.64
C GLN A 117 16.36 7.08 -15.38
N THR A 118 16.61 8.26 -14.81
CA THR A 118 16.26 9.56 -15.39
C THR A 118 17.42 10.27 -16.10
N THR A 119 18.58 9.63 -16.21
CA THR A 119 19.75 10.12 -16.96
C THR A 119 19.93 9.29 -18.22
#